data_AF-A0A6B3GWB3-F1
#
_entry.id   AF-A0A6B3GWB3-F1
#
_cell.length_a   1.000
_cell.length_b   1.000
_cell.length_c   1.000
_cell.angle_alpha   90.00
_cell.angle_beta   90.00
_cell.angle_gamma   90.00
#
_symmetry.space_group_name_H-M   'P 1'
#
loop_
_entity.id
_entity.type
_entity.pdbx_description
1 polymer ?
#
loop_
_entity_poly.entity_id
_entity_poly.type
_entity_poly.pdbx_seq_one_letter_code
_entity_poly.pdbx_strand_id
1 'polypeptide(L)' 'MDDSRDWISTPLTADLLRGALEVERTGRGGLLPHRLPARARSGGDEQVAQAESQ' A
#
# COMPACT_ATOMS: atom_id res chain seq x y z
N MET A 1 25.33 13.97 22.58
CA MET A 1 24.57 14.49 21.43
C MET A 1 23.11 14.20 21.73
N ASP A 2 22.31 15.24 21.84
CA ASP A 2 20.89 15.15 22.20
C ASP A 2 20.09 14.73 20.97
N ASP A 3 19.54 13.51 21.00
CA ASP A 3 18.75 12.87 19.96
C ASP A 3 17.24 13.18 20.10
N SER A 4 16.89 14.32 20.72
CA SER A 4 15.49 14.77 20.85
C SER A 4 14.91 15.17 19.49
N ARG A 5 14.46 14.17 18.73
CA ARG A 5 13.59 14.36 17.56
C ARG A 5 12.16 14.56 18.07
N ASP A 6 11.56 15.69 17.74
CA ASP A 6 10.12 15.90 17.88
C ASP A 6 9.37 15.07 16.83
N TRP A 7 8.89 13.90 17.24
CA TRP A 7 8.11 13.02 16.37
C TRP A 7 6.69 13.57 16.20
N ILE A 8 6.18 13.55 14.97
CA ILE A 8 4.78 13.84 14.63
C ILE A 8 4.13 12.64 13.96
N SER A 9 2.80 12.53 14.06
CA SER A 9 2.02 11.53 13.34
C SER A 9 1.10 12.20 12.32
N THR A 10 0.94 11.58 11.16
CA THR A 10 -0.02 12.01 10.12
C THR A 10 -0.80 10.79 9.66
N PRO A 11 -2.14 10.81 9.67
CA PRO A 11 -2.94 9.70 9.17
C PRO A 11 -2.65 9.42 7.70
N LEU A 12 -2.37 8.17 7.36
CA LEU A 12 -2.25 7.74 5.96
C LEU A 12 -3.65 7.52 5.38
N THR A 13 -4.04 8.37 4.42
CA THR A 13 -5.31 8.26 3.70
C THR A 13 -5.10 7.85 2.25
N ALA A 14 -6.15 7.33 1.61
CA ALA A 14 -6.08 6.90 0.21
C ALA A 14 -5.73 8.05 -0.75
N ASP A 15 -6.15 9.28 -0.43
CA ASP A 15 -5.90 10.47 -1.26
C ASP A 15 -4.41 10.85 -1.34
N LEU A 16 -3.59 10.35 -0.41
CA LEU A 16 -2.14 10.53 -0.42
C LEU A 16 -1.42 9.50 -1.30
N LEU A 17 -2.09 8.41 -1.70
CA LEU A 17 -1.48 7.34 -2.49
C LEU A 17 -1.54 7.70 -3.98
N ARG A 18 -0.42 7.52 -4.68
CA ARG A 18 -0.28 7.80 -6.12
C ARG A 18 0.13 6.52 -6.83
N GLY A 19 -0.38 6.32 -8.05
CA GLY A 19 -0.06 5.15 -8.87
C GLY A 19 -0.75 3.85 -8.45
N ALA A 20 -1.60 3.90 -7.42
CA ALA A 20 -2.51 2.80 -7.10
C ALA A 20 -3.73 2.84 -8.02
N LEU A 21 -4.05 1.71 -8.63
CA LEU A 21 -5.28 1.51 -9.40
C LEU A 21 -6.48 1.31 -8.45
N GLU A 22 -6.27 0.52 -7.39
CA GLU A 22 -7.24 0.24 -6.34
C GLU A 22 -6.53 0.29 -4.98
N VAL A 23 -7.26 0.51 -3.88
CA VAL A 23 -6.70 0.52 -2.52
C VAL A 23 -7.60 -0.30 -1.60
N GLU A 24 -7.03 -1.28 -0.92
CA GLU A 24 -7.70 -2.10 0.09
C GLU A 24 -7.40 -1.57 1.51
N ARG A 25 -8.43 -1.56 2.38
CA ARG A 25 -8.25 -1.30 3.81
C ARG A 25 -7.97 -2.61 4.54
N THR A 26 -6.81 -2.67 5.20
CA THR A 26 -6.38 -3.83 5.98
C THR A 26 -6.99 -3.82 7.38
N GLY A 27 -7.16 -5.00 8.00
CA GLY A 27 -7.72 -5.13 9.35
C GLY A 27 -6.91 -4.45 10.46
N ARG A 28 -5.62 -4.18 10.23
CA ARG A 28 -4.75 -3.43 11.15
C ARG A 28 -4.88 -1.90 11.04
N GLY A 29 -5.81 -1.41 10.22
CA GLY A 29 -6.00 0.01 9.95
C GLY A 29 -5.06 0.61 8.91
N GLY A 30 -4.25 -0.22 8.23
CA GLY A 30 -3.38 0.21 7.13
C GLY A 30 -4.06 0.16 5.76
N LEU A 31 -3.39 0.70 4.74
CA LEU A 31 -3.82 0.67 3.34
C LEU A 31 -2.89 -0.24 2.52
N LEU A 32 -3.46 -1.05 1.64
CA LEU A 32 -2.75 -1.89 0.67
C LEU A 32 -3.05 -1.37 -0.74
N PRO A 33 -2.08 -0.73 -1.42
CA PRO A 33 -2.27 -0.30 -2.80
C PRO A 33 -2.16 -1.48 -3.77
N HIS A 34 -3.05 -1.51 -4.76
CA HIS A 34 -3.02 -2.45 -5.86
C HIS A 34 -2.68 -1.73 -7.16
N ARG A 35 -1.82 -2.33 -7.97
CA ARG A 35 -1.48 -1.80 -9.30
C ARG A 35 -2.03 -2.65 -10.43
N LEU A 36 -2.30 -3.92 -10.15
CA LEU A 36 -3.00 -4.81 -11.05
C LEU A 36 -4.51 -4.76 -10.74
N PRO A 37 -5.37 -4.76 -11.78
CA PRO A 37 -6.82 -4.86 -11.59
C PRO A 37 -7.17 -6.18 -10.91
N ALA A 38 -8.26 -6.22 -10.14
CA ALA A 38 -8.70 -7.40 -9.38
C ALA A 38 -8.67 -8.71 -10.19
N ARG A 39 -9.10 -8.67 -11.46
CA ARG A 39 -9.09 -9.84 -12.36
C ARG A 39 -7.70 -10.41 -12.67
N ALA A 40 -6.67 -9.57 -12.66
CA ALA A 40 -5.30 -10.00 -12.95
C ALA A 40 -4.68 -10.64 -11.71
N ARG A 41 -5.03 -10.13 -10.52
CA ARG A 41 -4.56 -10.64 -9.23
C ARG A 41 -5.09 -12.05 -8.92
N SER A 42 -6.24 -12.44 -9.46
CA SER A 42 -6.81 -13.79 -9.25
C SER A 42 -6.02 -14.92 -9.92
N GLY A 43 -5.06 -14.61 -10.80
CA GLY A 43 -4.21 -15.63 -11.44
C GLY A 43 -3.25 -16.32 -10.46
N GLY A 44 -2.87 -15.64 -9.38
CA GLY A 44 -2.20 -16.23 -8.20
C GLY A 44 -0.79 -16.77 -8.40
N ASP A 45 -0.20 -16.66 -9.59
CA ASP A 45 1.18 -17.11 -9.83
C ASP A 45 2.23 -16.11 -9.29
N GLU A 46 3.47 -16.59 -9.16
CA GLU A 46 4.58 -15.78 -8.62
C GLU A 46 4.88 -14.55 -9.49
N GLN A 47 4.70 -14.66 -10.80
CA GLN A 47 4.95 -13.55 -11.72
C GLN A 47 3.92 -12.43 -11.54
N VAL A 48 2.66 -12.78 -11.31
CA VAL A 48 1.58 -11.86 -10.97
C VAL A 48 1.84 -11.21 -9.61
N ALA A 49 2.28 -11.97 -8.61
CA ALA A 49 2.65 -11.41 -7.31
C ALA A 49 3.83 -10.44 -7.41
N GLN A 50 4.85 -10.78 -8.20
CA GLN A 50 6.00 -9.91 -8.46
C GLN A 50 5.60 -8.69 -9.29
N ALA A 51 4.67 -8.87 -10.23
CA ALA A 51 4.03 -7.83 -11.01
C ALA A 51 2.98 -7.02 -10.21
N GLU A 52 2.71 -7.34 -8.94
CA GLU A 52 1.91 -6.55 -7.99
C GLU A 52 2.76 -5.89 -6.88
N SER A 53 3.91 -6.48 -6.50
CA SER A 53 4.85 -5.98 -5.48
C SER A 53 5.69 -4.79 -5.94
N GLN A 54 5.56 -3.61 -5.30
CA GLN A 54 6.37 -2.41 -5.57
C GLN A 54 7.62 -2.42 -4.70
#